data_AF-A0A2G9NTQ7-F1
#
_entry.id   AF-A0A2G9NTQ7-F1
#
_cell.length_a   1.000
_cell.length_b   1.000
_cell.length_c   1.000
_cell.angle_alpha   90.00
_cell.angle_beta   90.00
_cell.angle_gamma   90.00
#
_symmetry.space_group_name_H-M   'P 1'
#
loop_
_entity.id
_entity.type
_entity.pdbx_description
1 polymer ?
#
loop_
_entity_poly.entity_id
_entity_poly.type
_entity_poly.pdbx_seq_one_letter_code
_entity_poly.pdbx_strand_id
1 'polypeptide(L)'
;MSQADKKVSWCLQKAKKEIEECKKLRIRPRHRGLIKTEINIEEARKHIEKAEYNLKSGIDFKKMTYSDWSINAFFYSLYHCFLSIAS
;
A
#
# COMPACT_ATOMS: atom_id res chain seq x y z
N MET A 1 -23.44 -9.63 16.12
CA MET A 1 -21.97 -9.56 15.91
C MET A 1 -21.35 -10.90 16.23
N SER A 2 -20.59 -11.44 15.30
CA SER A 2 -19.82 -12.68 15.49
C SER A 2 -18.67 -12.46 16.48
N GLN A 3 -18.09 -13.55 17.00
CA GLN A 3 -16.87 -13.50 17.80
C GLN A 3 -15.71 -12.86 17.02
N ALA A 4 -15.65 -13.07 15.70
CA ALA A 4 -14.66 -12.47 14.83
C ALA A 4 -14.81 -10.94 14.78
N ASP A 5 -16.04 -10.42 14.62
CA ASP A 5 -16.29 -8.96 14.56
C ASP A 5 -15.85 -8.25 15.84
N LYS A 6 -16.08 -8.90 16.99
CA LYS A 6 -15.64 -8.39 18.29
C LYS A 6 -14.11 -8.32 18.38
N LYS A 7 -13.41 -9.35 17.88
CA LYS A 7 -11.94 -9.38 17.84
C LYS A 7 -11.38 -8.31 16.90
N VAL A 8 -11.94 -8.16 15.70
CA VAL A 8 -11.54 -7.11 14.74
C VAL A 8 -11.73 -5.72 15.37
N SER A 9 -12.89 -5.48 15.98
CA SER A 9 -13.19 -4.22 16.64
C SER A 9 -12.20 -3.90 17.77
N TRP A 10 -11.85 -4.90 18.58
CA TRP A 10 -10.84 -4.75 19.63
C TRP A 10 -9.45 -4.42 19.06
N CYS A 11 -9.02 -5.09 17.99
CA CYS A 11 -7.75 -4.81 17.32
C CYS A 11 -7.69 -3.36 16.80
N LEU A 12 -8.75 -2.89 16.16
CA LEU A 12 -8.83 -1.52 15.64
C LEU A 12 -8.83 -0.47 16.77
N GLN A 13 -9.51 -0.74 17.89
CA GLN A 13 -9.49 0.15 19.06
C GLN A 13 -8.10 0.20 19.69
N LYS A 14 -7.43 -0.96 19.82
CA LYS A 14 -6.05 -1.04 20.31
C LYS A 14 -5.10 -0.22 19.43
N ALA A 15 -5.20 -0.36 18.10
CA ALA A 15 -4.41 0.42 17.15
C ALA A 15 -4.61 1.93 17.33
N LYS A 16 -5.86 2.39 17.45
CA LYS A 16 -6.20 3.81 17.70
C LYS A 16 -5.55 4.32 18.99
N LYS A 17 -5.66 3.56 20.08
CA LYS A 17 -5.11 3.94 21.39
C LYS A 17 -3.59 4.10 21.34
N GLU A 18 -2.89 3.11 20.79
CA GLU A 18 -1.42 3.14 20.68
C GLU A 18 -0.92 4.31 19.80
N ILE A 19 -1.62 4.60 18.69
CA ILE A 19 -1.30 5.74 17.83
C ILE A 19 -1.52 7.06 18.56
N GLU A 20 -2.61 7.20 19.32
CA GLU A 20 -2.92 8.41 20.08
C GLU A 20 -1.91 8.65 21.22
N GLU A 21 -1.50 7.59 21.92
CA GLU A 21 -0.43 7.63 22.92
C GLU A 21 0.90 8.07 22.30
N CYS A 22 1.26 7.52 21.14
CA CYS A 22 2.46 7.94 20.41
C CYS A 22 2.41 9.44 20.04
N LYS A 23 1.25 9.92 19.55
CA LYS A 23 1.04 11.33 19.21
C LYS A 23 1.19 12.24 20.44
N LYS A 24 0.63 11.85 21.59
CA LYS A 24 0.77 12.59 22.86
C LYS A 24 2.23 12.71 23.29
N LEU A 25 2.99 11.63 23.12
CA LEU A 25 4.42 11.56 23.45
C LEU A 25 5.32 12.16 22.37
N ARG A 26 4.77 12.71 21.27
CA ARG A 26 5.51 13.21 20.09
C ARG A 26 6.49 12.20 19.49
N ILE A 27 6.23 10.91 19.67
CA ILE A 27 6.99 9.82 19.04
C ILE A 27 6.28 9.36 17.77
N ARG A 28 7.05 8.82 16.83
CA ARG A 28 6.49 8.29 15.57
C ARG A 28 5.43 7.22 15.90
N PRO A 29 4.20 7.33 15.38
CA PRO A 29 3.18 6.31 15.57
C PRO A 29 3.69 4.94 15.12
N ARG A 30 3.63 3.95 16.00
CA ARG A 30 3.98 2.56 15.70
C ARG A 30 2.86 1.65 16.16
N HIS A 31 2.24 0.97 15.21
CA HIS A 31 1.35 -0.16 15.45
C HIS A 31 1.67 -1.22 14.40
N ARG A 32 1.77 -2.50 14.81
CA ARG A 32 2.12 -3.62 13.91
C ARG A 32 0.91 -4.45 13.46
N GLY A 33 -0.29 -4.13 13.95
CA GLY A 33 -1.52 -4.82 13.61
C GLY A 33 -2.38 -4.06 12.60
N LEU A 34 -3.67 -4.41 12.56
CA LEU A 34 -4.64 -3.83 11.63
C LEU A 34 -4.91 -2.36 11.95
N ILE A 35 -4.82 -1.52 10.92
CA ILE A 35 -5.21 -0.12 10.98
C ILE A 35 -6.34 0.08 9.98
N LYS A 36 -7.38 0.79 10.40
CA LYS A 36 -8.43 1.22 9.46
C LYS A 36 -7.90 2.42 8.69
N THR A 37 -7.73 2.25 7.39
CA THR A 37 -7.42 3.34 6.45
C THR A 37 -8.71 3.82 5.78
N GLU A 38 -8.69 5.07 5.34
CA GLU A 38 -9.72 5.61 4.45
C GLU A 38 -9.22 5.48 3.02
N ILE A 39 -10.11 5.09 2.10
CA ILE A 39 -9.76 4.88 0.70
C ILE A 39 -9.56 6.25 0.03
N ASN A 40 -8.40 6.45 -0.56
CA ASN A 40 -8.07 7.62 -1.37
C ASN A 40 -8.07 7.25 -2.86
N ILE A 41 -9.24 7.42 -3.49
CA ILE A 41 -9.45 7.07 -4.90
C ILE A 41 -8.48 7.82 -5.83
N GLU A 42 -8.15 9.06 -5.50
CA GLU A 42 -7.26 9.88 -6.31
C GLU A 42 -5.80 9.36 -6.25
N GLU A 43 -5.36 8.94 -5.08
CA GLU A 43 -4.06 8.31 -4.90
C GLU A 43 -4.00 6.92 -5.56
N ALA A 44 -5.07 6.13 -5.43
CA ALA A 44 -5.20 4.85 -6.11
C ALA A 44 -5.06 5.01 -7.64
N ARG A 45 -5.74 5.99 -8.24
CA ARG A 45 -5.63 6.30 -9.68
C ARG A 45 -4.21 6.66 -10.10
N LYS A 46 -3.52 7.52 -9.35
CA LYS A 46 -2.12 7.87 -9.62
C LYS A 46 -1.20 6.65 -9.59
N HIS A 47 -1.49 5.68 -8.73
CA HIS A 47 -0.75 4.42 -8.72
C HIS A 47 -1.07 3.53 -9.91
N ILE A 48 -2.32 3.45 -10.35
CA ILE A 48 -2.70 2.73 -11.58
C ILE A 48 -1.97 3.32 -12.79
N GLU A 49 -1.98 4.65 -12.96
CA GLU A 49 -1.28 5.31 -14.07
C GLU A 49 0.22 4.98 -14.08
N LYS A 50 0.86 4.99 -12.90
CA LYS A 50 2.27 4.58 -12.77
C LYS A 50 2.47 3.10 -13.08
N ALA A 51 1.53 2.24 -12.69
CA ALA A 51 1.61 0.81 -12.97
C ALA A 51 1.55 0.54 -14.48
N GLU A 52 0.66 1.22 -15.21
CA GLU A 52 0.52 1.15 -16.66
C GLU A 52 1.76 1.68 -17.38
N TYR A 53 2.30 2.83 -16.94
CA TYR A 53 3.53 3.39 -17.49
C TYR A 53 4.72 2.42 -17.34
N ASN A 54 4.88 1.83 -16.15
CA ASN A 54 5.94 0.86 -15.89
C ASN A 54 5.74 -0.44 -16.69
N LEU A 55 4.50 -0.89 -16.86
CA LEU A 55 4.20 -2.07 -17.69
C LEU A 55 4.63 -1.83 -19.15
N LYS A 56 4.25 -0.69 -19.73
CA LYS A 56 4.64 -0.30 -21.09
C LYS A 56 6.16 -0.23 -21.21
N SER A 57 6.81 0.46 -20.27
CA SER A 57 8.27 0.60 -20.23
C SER A 57 8.98 -0.76 -20.15
N GLY A 58 8.47 -1.69 -19.32
CA GLY A 58 9.01 -3.04 -19.19
C GLY A 58 8.91 -3.85 -20.49
N ILE A 59 7.80 -3.71 -21.22
CA ILE A 59 7.62 -4.32 -22.55
C ILE A 59 8.63 -3.74 -23.55
N ASP A 60 8.83 -2.43 -23.56
CA ASP A 60 9.76 -1.77 -24.47
C ASP A 60 11.22 -2.15 -24.17
N PHE A 61 11.63 -2.15 -22.90
CA PHE A 61 12.96 -2.64 -22.50
C PHE A 61 13.20 -4.10 -22.87
N LYS A 62 12.18 -4.96 -22.74
CA LYS A 62 12.26 -6.36 -23.16
C LYS A 62 12.53 -6.47 -24.66
N LYS A 63 11.82 -5.70 -25.49
CA LYS A 63 12.03 -5.66 -26.94
C LYS A 63 13.43 -5.17 -27.31
N MET A 64 13.98 -4.23 -26.54
CA MET A 64 15.34 -3.70 -26.70
C MET A 64 16.43 -4.60 -26.11
N THR A 65 16.09 -5.80 -25.60
CA THR A 65 17.01 -6.75 -24.94
C THR A 65 17.66 -6.24 -23.63
N TYR A 66 17.09 -5.21 -23.02
CA TYR A 66 17.50 -4.67 -21.72
C TYR A 66 16.78 -5.40 -20.57
N SER A 67 17.15 -6.67 -20.35
CA SER A 67 16.47 -7.56 -19.41
C SER A 67 16.42 -7.05 -17.97
N ASP A 68 17.51 -6.49 -17.44
CA ASP A 68 17.56 -5.98 -16.05
C ASP A 68 16.59 -4.81 -15.84
N TRP A 69 16.56 -3.89 -16.81
CA TRP A 69 15.65 -2.74 -16.81
C TRP A 69 14.18 -3.18 -16.99
N SER A 70 13.95 -4.19 -17.82
CA SER A 70 12.63 -4.77 -18.03
C SER A 70 12.07 -5.39 -16.75
N ILE A 71 12.86 -6.21 -16.06
CA ILE A 71 12.45 -6.85 -14.78
C ILE A 71 12.16 -5.78 -13.73
N ASN A 72 13.01 -4.76 -13.62
CA ASN A 72 12.80 -3.67 -12.68
C ASN A 72 11.48 -2.92 -12.97
N ALA A 73 11.19 -2.62 -14.24
CA ALA A 73 9.95 -1.97 -14.63
C ALA A 73 8.71 -2.85 -14.30
N PHE A 74 8.76 -4.16 -14.56
CA PHE A 74 7.66 -5.05 -14.18
C PHE A 74 7.47 -5.15 -12.66
N PHE A 75 8.57 -5.16 -11.89
CA PHE A 75 8.49 -5.10 -10.43
C PHE A 75 7.76 -3.83 -9.96
N TYR A 76 8.14 -2.66 -10.49
CA TYR A 76 7.49 -1.40 -10.13
C TYR A 76 6.03 -1.31 -10.60
N SER A 77 5.69 -1.97 -11.72
CA SER A 77 4.30 -2.10 -12.16
C SER A 77 3.46 -2.83 -11.10
N LEU A 78 3.90 -4.02 -10.66
CA LEU A 78 3.23 -4.79 -9.61
C LEU A 78 3.18 -4.04 -8.27
N TYR A 79 4.29 -3.41 -7.89
CA TYR A 79 4.37 -2.60 -6.67
C TYR A 79 3.30 -1.50 -6.66
N HIS A 80 3.12 -0.79 -7.78
CA HIS A 80 2.11 0.24 -7.88
C HIS A 80 0.68 -0.31 -7.91
N CYS A 81 0.44 -1.49 -8.46
CA CYS A 81 -0.85 -2.17 -8.30
C CYS A 81 -1.18 -2.42 -6.82
N PHE A 82 -0.21 -2.90 -6.03
CA PHE A 82 -0.43 -3.09 -4.59
C PHE A 82 -0.62 -1.79 -3.82
N LEU A 83 0.13 -0.74 -4.17
CA LEU A 83 -0.09 0.58 -3.58
C LEU A 83 -1.48 1.11 -3.90
N SER A 84 -1.97 0.93 -5.13
CA SER A 84 -3.34 1.33 -5.48
C SER A 84 -4.40 0.61 -4.65
N ILE A 85 -4.19 -0.67 -4.31
CA ILE A 85 -5.11 -1.44 -3.45
C ILE A 85 -5.04 -0.94 -2.00
N ALA A 86 -3.86 -0.47 -1.57
CA ALA A 86 -3.61 0.00 -0.21
C ALA A 86 -3.91 1.51 -0.01
N SER A 87 -4.26 2.23 -1.08
CA SER A 87 -4.59 3.67 -1.08
C SER A 87 -6.03 3.90 -0.70
#